data_AF-A0A954HF50-F1
#
_entry.id   AF-A0A954HF50-F1
#
_cell.length_a   1.000
_cell.length_b   1.000
_cell.length_c   1.000
_cell.angle_alpha   90.00
_cell.angle_beta   90.00
_cell.angle_gamma   90.00
#
_symmetry.space_group_name_H-M   'P 1'
#
loop_
_entity.id
_entity.type
_entity.pdbx_description
1 polymer ?
#
loop_
_entity_poly.entity_id
_entity_poly.type
_entity_poly.pdbx_seq_one_letter_code
_entity_poly.pdbx_strand_id
1 'polypeptide(L)'
;MSEGRPTCCALCQNPDLWRQKNFPQGLGVLIVAVGAVTSSIFYAYYMMVWAMGTLMLVALLDMGLYIWMPDVLVCYRCRARHLNVDTEGHPDFDHELFEKYRQEAIRLEEAAREAKS
;
A
#
# COMPACT_ATOMS: atom_id res chain seq x y z
N MET A 1 -10.27 27.29 5.94
CA MET A 1 -9.10 26.95 5.11
C MET A 1 -9.63 26.26 3.88
N SER A 2 -9.22 26.69 2.68
CA SER A 2 -9.64 26.06 1.44
C SER A 2 -9.00 24.67 1.34
N GLU A 3 -9.73 23.63 1.75
CA GLU A 3 -9.46 22.22 1.42
C GLU A 3 -9.57 22.03 -0.09
N GLY A 4 -8.55 22.52 -0.80
CA GLY A 4 -8.36 22.23 -2.21
C GLY A 4 -7.81 20.82 -2.33
N ARG A 5 -8.48 19.99 -3.13
CA ARG A 5 -7.94 18.71 -3.61
C ARG A 5 -6.50 18.92 -4.08
N PRO A 6 -5.51 18.20 -3.54
CA PRO A 6 -4.12 18.38 -3.95
C PRO A 6 -3.97 17.94 -5.41
N THR A 7 -3.86 18.92 -6.30
CA THR A 7 -3.67 18.67 -7.74
C THR A 7 -2.25 18.25 -8.09
N CYS A 8 -1.29 18.45 -7.19
CA CYS A 8 0.11 18.10 -7.41
C CYS A 8 0.82 17.67 -6.12
N CYS A 9 1.90 16.92 -6.29
CA CYS A 9 2.74 16.48 -5.18
C CYS A 9 3.48 17.66 -4.53
N ALA A 10 3.43 17.77 -3.20
CA ALA A 10 4.13 18.83 -2.46
C ALA A 10 5.67 18.76 -2.56
N LEU A 11 6.24 17.61 -2.92
CA LEU A 11 7.70 17.41 -3.00
C LEU A 11 8.26 17.70 -4.40
N CYS A 12 7.62 17.18 -5.44
CA CYS A 12 8.13 17.25 -6.82
C CYS A 12 7.22 18.02 -7.78
N GLN A 13 6.09 18.55 -7.30
CA GLN A 13 5.08 19.30 -8.06
C GLN A 13 4.47 18.53 -9.23
N ASN A 14 4.63 17.21 -9.26
CA ASN A 14 4.05 16.35 -10.30
C ASN A 14 2.53 16.22 -10.10
N PRO A 15 1.70 16.41 -11.14
CA PRO A 15 0.26 16.25 -11.03
C PRO A 15 -0.19 14.79 -10.95
N ASP A 16 0.64 13.86 -11.42
CA ASP A 16 0.27 12.44 -11.44
C ASP A 16 0.37 11.85 -10.02
N LEU A 17 -0.80 11.69 -9.42
CA LEU A 17 -1.07 11.12 -8.11
C LEU A 17 -2.10 9.99 -8.28
N TRP A 18 -1.88 8.84 -7.65
CA TRP A 18 -2.89 7.78 -7.57
C TRP A 18 -3.34 7.55 -6.14
N ARG A 19 -4.55 7.01 -6.01
CA ARG A 19 -5.10 6.57 -4.74
C ARG A 19 -4.61 5.16 -4.39
N GLN A 20 -4.13 4.98 -3.16
CA GLN A 20 -3.70 3.69 -2.63
C GLN A 20 -4.23 3.50 -1.21
N LYS A 21 -4.68 2.29 -0.87
CA LYS A 21 -5.05 1.94 0.50
C LYS A 21 -3.81 1.93 1.40
N ASN A 22 -3.84 2.63 2.54
CA ASN A 22 -2.69 2.73 3.43
C ASN A 22 -2.47 1.47 4.28
N PHE A 23 -2.16 0.33 3.64
CA PHE A 23 -1.99 -0.95 4.32
C PHE A 23 -0.63 -1.08 4.99
N PRO A 24 -0.56 -1.10 6.34
CA PRO A 24 0.68 -1.42 7.03
C PRO A 24 0.91 -2.92 6.83
N GLN A 25 1.74 -3.25 5.84
CA GLN A 25 2.11 -4.62 5.49
C GLN A 25 2.55 -5.43 6.72
N GLY A 26 3.27 -4.80 7.66
CA GLY A 26 3.69 -5.44 8.91
C GLY A 26 2.54 -5.86 9.83
N LEU A 27 1.42 -5.13 9.84
CA LEU A 27 0.28 -5.46 10.71
C LEU A 27 -0.48 -6.66 10.18
N GLY A 28 -0.70 -6.75 8.87
CA GLY A 28 -1.27 -7.94 8.23
C GLY A 28 -0.40 -9.18 8.44
N VAL A 29 0.93 -9.05 8.26
CA VAL A 29 1.86 -10.16 8.52
C VAL A 29 1.83 -10.62 9.98
N LEU A 30 1.75 -9.68 10.92
CA LEU A 30 1.65 -10.00 12.34
C LEU A 30 0.37 -10.78 12.65
N ILE A 31 -0.77 -10.35 12.12
CA ILE A 31 -2.08 -11.00 12.32
C ILE A 31 -2.05 -12.44 11.76
N VAL A 32 -1.55 -12.62 10.54
CA VAL A 32 -1.41 -13.95 9.92
C VAL A 32 -0.45 -14.84 10.71
N ALA A 33 0.68 -14.31 11.17
CA ALA A 33 1.65 -15.06 11.96
C ALA A 33 1.04 -15.56 13.29
N VAL A 34 0.33 -14.68 14.01
CA VAL A 34 -0.37 -15.04 15.25
C VAL A 34 -1.45 -16.08 14.98
N GLY A 35 -2.21 -15.93 13.89
CA GLY A 35 -3.22 -16.88 13.44
C GLY A 35 -2.65 -18.26 13.14
N ALA A 36 -1.53 -18.32 12.43
CA ALA A 36 -0.84 -19.55 12.08
C ALA A 36 -0.30 -20.29 13.31
N VAL A 37 0.33 -19.56 14.24
CA VAL A 37 0.83 -20.13 15.51
C VAL A 37 -0.34 -20.68 16.34
N THR A 38 -1.41 -19.90 16.49
CA THR A 38 -2.58 -20.29 17.29
C THR A 38 -3.29 -21.50 16.67
N SER A 39 -3.46 -21.52 15.35
CA SER A 39 -4.05 -22.65 14.62
C SER A 39 -3.19 -23.91 14.76
N SER A 40 -1.86 -23.79 14.69
CA SER A 40 -0.92 -24.91 14.88
C SER A 40 -1.03 -25.50 16.29
N ILE A 41 -1.20 -24.66 17.32
CA ILE A 41 -1.41 -25.11 18.70
C ILE A 41 -2.73 -25.89 18.81
N PHE A 42 -3.84 -25.36 18.29
CA PHE A 42 -5.13 -26.07 18.32
C PHE A 42 -5.10 -27.39 17.56
N TYR A 43 -4.38 -27.44 16.43
CA TYR A 43 -4.18 -28.67 15.68
C TYR A 43 -3.40 -29.72 16.49
N ALA A 44 -2.37 -29.31 17.24
CA ALA A 44 -1.60 -30.21 18.11
C ALA A 44 -2.46 -30.87 19.22
N TYR A 45 -3.53 -30.20 19.65
CA TYR A 45 -4.52 -30.75 20.60
C TYR A 45 -5.65 -31.54 19.93
N TYR A 46 -5.55 -31.89 18.64
CA TYR A 46 -6.59 -32.56 17.84
C TYR A 46 -7.93 -31.80 17.76
N MET A 47 -7.92 -30.49 18.05
CA MET A 47 -9.11 -29.63 18.06
C MET A 47 -9.37 -29.02 16.68
N MET A 48 -9.69 -29.85 15.69
CA MET A 48 -9.78 -29.47 14.27
C MET A 48 -10.75 -28.29 14.00
N VAL A 49 -11.91 -28.27 14.66
CA VAL A 49 -12.90 -27.19 14.49
C VAL A 49 -12.34 -25.84 14.95
N TRP A 50 -11.56 -25.81 16.03
CA TRP A 50 -10.96 -24.60 16.57
C TRP A 50 -9.78 -24.11 15.73
N ALA A 51 -8.99 -25.03 15.17
CA ALA A 51 -7.93 -24.70 14.23
C ALA A 51 -8.47 -23.97 12.99
N MET A 52 -9.57 -24.49 12.40
CA MET A 52 -10.24 -23.85 11.26
C MET A 52 -10.93 -22.54 11.65
N GLY A 53 -11.62 -22.51 12.80
CA GLY A 53 -12.29 -21.31 13.31
C GLY A 53 -11.32 -20.15 13.53
N THR A 54 -10.10 -20.43 13.99
CA THR A 54 -9.06 -19.41 14.20
C THR A 54 -8.60 -18.81 12.88
N LEU A 55 -8.37 -19.63 11.85
CA LEU A 55 -8.00 -19.14 10.52
C LEU A 55 -9.11 -18.28 9.91
N MET A 56 -10.36 -18.71 10.06
CA MET A 56 -11.52 -17.93 9.62
C MET A 56 -11.62 -16.59 10.34
N LEU A 57 -11.41 -16.58 11.66
CA LEU A 57 -11.43 -15.36 12.47
C LEU A 57 -10.35 -14.37 12.02
N VAL A 58 -9.12 -14.86 11.81
CA VAL A 58 -7.98 -14.05 11.35
C VAL A 58 -8.27 -13.44 9.97
N ALA A 59 -8.80 -14.23 9.03
CA ALA A 59 -9.18 -13.75 7.71
C ALA A 59 -10.28 -12.66 7.76
N LEU A 60 -11.25 -12.78 8.67
CA LEU A 60 -12.27 -11.76 8.87
C LEU A 60 -11.69 -10.48 9.49
N LEU A 61 -10.74 -10.60 10.42
CA LEU A 61 -10.04 -9.45 11.00
C LEU A 61 -9.23 -8.71 9.93
N ASP A 62 -8.52 -9.42 9.07
CA ASP A 62 -7.79 -8.84 7.94
C ASP A 62 -8.74 -8.11 6.98
N MET A 63 -9.90 -8.69 6.67
CA MET A 63 -10.91 -8.05 5.83
C MET A 63 -11.47 -6.77 6.48
N GLY A 64 -11.78 -6.83 7.78
CA GLY A 64 -12.27 -5.65 8.53
C GLY A 64 -11.23 -4.53 8.56
N LEU A 65 -9.95 -4.89 8.79
CA LEU A 65 -8.84 -3.95 8.75
C LEU A 65 -8.69 -3.30 7.37
N TYR A 66 -8.78 -4.10 6.29
CA TYR A 66 -8.70 -3.60 4.92
C TYR A 66 -9.80 -2.58 4.60
N ILE A 67 -11.03 -2.83 5.04
CA ILE A 67 -12.17 -1.92 4.82
C ILE A 67 -11.98 -0.61 5.60
N TRP A 68 -11.53 -0.69 6.86
CA TRP A 68 -11.43 0.48 7.74
C TRP A 68 -10.28 1.43 7.40
N MET A 69 -9.30 0.93 6.68
CA MET A 69 -8.09 1.67 6.37
C MET A 69 -8.35 2.93 5.53
N PRO A 70 -7.73 4.07 5.83
CA PRO A 70 -7.89 5.26 5.02
C PRO A 70 -7.14 5.13 3.68
N ASP A 71 -7.68 5.75 2.65
CA ASP A 71 -7.01 5.94 1.37
C ASP A 71 -5.96 7.06 1.48
N VAL A 72 -4.84 6.90 0.77
CA VAL A 72 -3.75 7.87 0.69
C VAL A 72 -3.41 8.16 -0.76
N LEU A 73 -2.91 9.37 -1.03
CA LEU A 73 -2.41 9.73 -2.36
C LEU A 73 -0.91 9.49 -2.44
N VAL A 74 -0.47 8.87 -3.53
CA VAL A 74 0.94 8.58 -3.78
C VAL A 74 1.34 9.14 -5.14
N CYS A 75 2.53 9.74 -5.21
CA CYS A 75 3.07 10.33 -6.44
C CYS A 75 3.88 9.34 -7.29
N TYR A 76 3.72 9.37 -8.62
CA TYR A 76 4.42 8.46 -9.57
C TYR A 76 5.89 8.69 -9.68
N ARG A 77 6.32 9.92 -9.46
CA ARG A 77 7.72 10.28 -9.60
C ARG A 77 8.53 10.03 -8.33
N CYS A 78 8.11 10.64 -7.22
CA CYS A 78 8.90 10.64 -5.98
C CYS A 78 8.44 9.61 -4.94
N ARG A 79 7.28 8.95 -5.15
CA ARG A 79 6.66 8.03 -4.19
C ARG A 79 6.36 8.64 -2.82
N ALA A 80 6.24 9.97 -2.75
CA ALA A 80 5.77 10.66 -1.55
C ALA A 80 4.32 10.24 -1.25
N ARG A 81 4.04 9.96 0.02
CA ARG A 81 2.71 9.59 0.51
C ARG A 81 2.08 10.80 1.19
N HIS A 82 0.91 11.18 0.71
CA HIS A 82 0.11 12.27 1.25
C HIS A 82 -1.06 11.68 2.04
N LEU A 83 -1.03 11.86 3.37
CA LEU A 83 -2.07 11.40 4.30
C LEU A 83 -3.05 12.54 4.60
N ASN A 84 -4.29 12.19 4.99
CA ASN A 84 -5.34 13.13 5.37
C ASN A 84 -5.66 14.18 4.29
N VAL A 85 -5.62 13.75 3.02
CA VAL A 85 -5.95 14.58 1.86
C VAL A 85 -7.21 14.07 1.20
N ASP A 86 -7.97 14.96 0.56
CA ASP A 86 -9.12 14.56 -0.25
C ASP A 86 -8.64 13.67 -1.41
N THR A 87 -9.08 12.42 -1.41
CA THR A 87 -8.74 11.42 -2.42
C THR A 87 -9.84 11.27 -3.47
N GLU A 88 -10.96 11.99 -3.32
CA GLU A 88 -12.09 11.91 -4.24
C GLU A 88 -11.73 12.48 -5.62
N GLY A 89 -11.94 11.66 -6.66
CA GLY A 89 -11.69 12.03 -8.05
C GLY A 89 -10.26 11.76 -8.54
N HIS A 90 -9.36 11.24 -7.70
CA HIS A 90 -8.09 10.71 -8.16
C HIS A 90 -8.25 9.30 -8.75
N PRO A 91 -7.54 8.99 -9.85
CA PRO A 91 -7.58 7.67 -10.44
C PRO A 91 -6.92 6.62 -9.52
N ASP A 92 -7.34 5.37 -9.69
CA ASP A 92 -6.62 4.23 -9.13
C ASP A 92 -5.25 4.06 -9.82
N PHE A 93 -4.47 3.10 -9.33
CA PHE A 93 -3.12 2.84 -9.83
C PHE A 93 -3.12 2.40 -11.31
N ASP A 94 -2.32 3.09 -12.13
CA ASP A 94 -2.10 2.82 -13.54
C ASP A 94 -0.68 2.27 -13.77
N HIS A 95 -0.62 1.08 -14.35
CA HIS A 95 0.62 0.35 -14.62
C HIS A 95 1.45 1.03 -15.72
N GLU A 96 0.80 1.55 -16.77
CA GLU A 96 1.51 2.17 -17.89
C GLU A 96 2.23 3.43 -17.41
N LEU A 97 1.54 4.23 -16.61
CA LEU A 97 2.11 5.45 -16.05
C LEU A 97 3.26 5.13 -15.08
N PHE A 98 3.10 4.12 -14.23
CA PHE A 98 4.16 3.65 -13.35
C PHE A 98 5.40 3.18 -14.11
N GLU A 99 5.22 2.39 -15.18
CA GLU A 99 6.31 1.91 -16.01
C GLU A 99 7.02 3.05 -16.75
N LYS A 100 6.27 4.02 -17.27
CA LYS A 100 6.83 5.22 -17.90
C LYS A 100 7.75 5.99 -16.94
N TYR A 101 7.28 6.29 -15.73
CA TYR A 101 8.09 6.97 -14.72
C TYR A 101 9.31 6.15 -14.29
N ARG A 102 9.19 4.81 -14.25
CA ARG A 102 10.33 3.92 -13.99
C ARG A 102 11.39 4.02 -15.09
N GLN A 103 10.98 4.04 -16.36
CA GLN A 103 11.91 4.18 -17.49
C GLN A 103 12.57 5.56 -17.53
N GLU A 104 11.85 6.63 -17.18
CA GLU A 104 12.42 7.97 -17.09
C GLU A 104 13.50 8.06 -15.99
N ALA A 105 13.26 7.45 -14.82
CA ALA A 105 14.24 7.40 -13.74
C ALA A 105 15.53 6.68 -14.18
N ILE A 106 15.40 5.53 -14.86
CA ILE A 106 16.55 4.77 -15.38
C ILE A 106 17.33 5.60 -16.42
N ARG A 107 16.64 6.23 -17.37
CA ARG A 107 17.28 7.08 -18.39
C ARG A 107 18.06 8.25 -17.78
N LEU A 108 17.52 8.87 -16.73
CA LEU A 108 18.22 9.95 -16.02
C LEU A 108 19.46 9.44 -15.26
N GLU A 109 19.39 8.26 -14.66
CA GLU A 109 20.53 7.63 -13.99
C GLU A 109 21.63 7.24 -14.97
N GLU A 110 21.27 6.74 -16.16
CA GLU A 110 22.20 6.40 -17.23
C GLU A 110 22.91 7.65 -17.76
N ALA A 111 22.17 8.70 -18.11
CA ALA A 111 22.75 9.97 -18.56
C ALA A 111 23.65 10.61 -17.49
N ALA A 112 23.28 10.50 -16.20
CA ALA A 112 24.11 10.98 -15.10
C ALA A 112 25.38 10.14 -14.89
N ARG A 113 25.37 8.86 -15.27
CA ARG A 113 26.55 7.99 -15.25
C ARG A 113 27.48 8.31 -16.41
N GLU A 114 26.93 8.51 -17.60
CA GLU A 114 27.69 8.91 -18.79
C GLU A 114 28.36 10.27 -18.59
N ALA A 115 27.67 11.25 -18.01
CA ALA A 115 28.24 12.57 -17.73
C ALA A 115 29.36 12.58 -16.67
N LYS A 116 29.52 11.49 -15.91
CA LYS A 116 30.57 11.33 -14.89
C LYS A 116 31.76 10.49 -15.38
N SER A 117 31.63 9.83 -16.54
CA SER A 117 32.70 9.08 -17.19
C SER A 117 33.52 9.95 -18.12
#